data_AF-A0A2T3LA64-F1
#
_entry.id   AF-A0A2T3LA64-F1
#
_cell.length_a   1.000
_cell.length_b   1.000
_cell.length_c   1.000
_cell.angle_alpha   90.00
_cell.angle_beta   90.00
_cell.angle_gamma   90.00
#
_symmetry.space_group_name_H-M   'P 1'
#
loop_
_entity.id
_entity.type
_entity.pdbx_description
1 polymer ?
#
loop_
_entity_poly.entity_id
_entity_poly.type
_entity_poly.pdbx_seq_one_letter_code
_entity_poly.pdbx_strand_id
1 'polypeptide(L)'
;MWRDEGFILAAKSGIYRLESWESNRELVAPLISEYPRMRFNDGRAAPSGHFVAGTRNGAKLGDQGQFYQLTENGQTNPMPMYAWACCYLAIQ
;
A
#
# COMPACT_ATOMS: atom_id res chain seq x y z
N MET A 1 6.71 -12.48 -7.70
CA MET A 1 5.39 -11.91 -8.05
C MET A 1 4.42 -12.19 -6.92
N TRP A 2 3.60 -11.23 -6.48
CA TRP A 2 2.56 -11.52 -5.50
C TRP A 2 1.65 -12.58 -6.09
N ARG A 3 1.63 -13.73 -5.42
CA ARG A 3 1.21 -15.04 -5.92
C ARG A 3 -0.14 -14.94 -6.65
N ASP A 4 -0.31 -15.71 -7.72
CA ASP A 4 -1.47 -15.65 -8.64
C ASP A 4 -2.84 -15.94 -7.99
N GLU A 5 -2.86 -16.18 -6.68
CA GLU A 5 -4.02 -16.58 -5.88
C GLU A 5 -4.10 -15.76 -4.58
N GLY A 6 -5.32 -15.59 -4.07
CA GLY A 6 -5.61 -14.86 -2.85
C GLY A 6 -5.70 -13.34 -3.03
N PHE A 7 -5.52 -12.60 -1.93
CA PHE A 7 -5.71 -11.15 -1.89
C PHE A 7 -4.58 -10.44 -1.17
N ILE A 8 -4.26 -9.24 -1.66
CA ILE A 8 -3.45 -8.25 -0.95
C ILE A 8 -4.35 -7.09 -0.56
N LEU A 9 -4.33 -6.74 0.73
CA LEU A 9 -5.16 -5.68 1.31
C LEU A 9 -4.29 -4.63 1.98
N ALA A 10 -4.32 -3.41 1.47
CA ALA A 10 -3.69 -2.27 2.12
C ALA A 10 -4.67 -1.57 3.07
N ALA A 11 -4.36 -1.53 4.36
CA ALA A 11 -5.18 -0.95 5.42
C ALA A 11 -4.39 0.09 6.23
N LYS A 12 -5.04 0.74 7.20
CA LYS A 12 -4.40 1.80 8.01
C LYS A 12 -3.10 1.33 8.70
N SER A 13 -3.07 0.10 9.20
CA SER A 13 -1.95 -0.45 9.97
C SER A 13 -0.86 -1.09 9.10
N GLY A 14 -1.11 -1.29 7.81
CA GLY A 14 -0.18 -2.00 6.94
C GLY A 14 -0.85 -2.73 5.78
N ILE A 15 -0.04 -3.48 5.06
CA ILE A 15 -0.45 -4.37 3.98
C ILE A 15 -0.55 -5.79 4.52
N TYR A 16 -1.65 -6.44 4.17
CA TYR A 16 -2.01 -7.78 4.61
C TYR A 16 -2.16 -8.73 3.43
N ARG A 17 -1.93 -10.01 3.67
CA ARG A 17 -2.30 -11.11 2.78
C ARG A 17 -3.52 -11.83 3.34
N LEU A 18 -4.40 -12.24 2.44
CA LEU A 18 -5.49 -13.16 2.73
C LEU A 18 -5.47 -14.30 1.69
N GLU A 19 -5.68 -15.53 2.12
CA GLU A 19 -5.77 -16.69 1.21
C GLU A 19 -7.12 -16.74 0.50
N SER A 20 -8.18 -16.44 1.23
CA SER A 20 -9.53 -16.18 0.71
C SER A 20 -10.13 -14.97 1.45
N TRP A 21 -11.30 -14.49 1.02
CA TRP A 21 -11.95 -13.34 1.67
C TRP A 21 -12.39 -13.64 3.11
N GLU A 22 -12.68 -14.90 3.40
CA GLU A 22 -13.09 -15.42 4.70
C GLU A 22 -11.90 -15.76 5.60
N SER A 23 -10.67 -15.73 5.06
CA SER A 23 -9.47 -16.09 5.79
C SER A 23 -9.01 -15.00 6.76
N ASN A 24 -8.26 -15.41 7.79
CA ASN A 24 -7.57 -14.47 8.66
C ASN A 24 -6.56 -13.64 7.86
N ARG A 25 -6.44 -12.36 8.21
CA ARG A 25 -5.43 -11.46 7.62
C ARG A 25 -4.05 -11.72 8.23
N GLU A 26 -3.06 -11.94 7.38
CA GLU A 26 -1.65 -12.04 7.76
C GLU A 26 -0.98 -10.70 7.48
N LEU A 27 -0.31 -10.09 8.47
CA LEU A 27 0.42 -8.85 8.24
C LEU A 27 1.68 -9.14 7.42
N VAL A 28 1.80 -8.49 6.26
CA VAL A 28 2.97 -8.61 5.37
C VAL A 28 3.93 -7.46 5.60
N ALA A 29 3.43 -6.22 5.57
CA ALA A 29 4.25 -5.03 5.74
C ALA A 29 3.54 -3.99 6.61
N PRO A 30 4.11 -3.54 7.74
CA PRO A 30 3.50 -2.50 8.54
C PRO A 30 3.58 -1.13 7.84
N LEU A 31 2.57 -0.28 8.05
CA LEU A 31 2.69 1.14 7.70
C LEU A 31 3.35 1.87 8.87
N ILE A 32 4.60 2.30 8.68
CA ILE A 32 5.33 3.10 9.66
C ILE A 32 5.18 4.57 9.29
N SER A 33 4.57 5.35 10.18
CA SER A 33 4.39 6.79 10.01
C SER A 33 4.29 7.48 11.36
N GLU A 34 4.93 8.64 11.49
CA GLU A 34 4.79 9.52 12.65
C GLU A 34 3.43 10.26 12.65
N TYR A 35 2.70 10.24 11.53
CA TYR A 35 1.42 10.92 11.38
C TYR A 35 0.25 9.95 11.68
N PRO A 36 -0.50 10.13 12.78
CA PRO A 36 -1.49 9.16 13.26
C PRO A 36 -2.74 9.00 12.35
N ARG A 37 -2.91 9.92 11.39
CA ARG A 37 -3.97 9.90 10.38
C ARG A 37 -3.50 9.43 9.00
N MET A 38 -2.23 9.00 8.87
CA MET A 38 -1.74 8.37 7.66
C MET A 38 -2.40 7.00 7.47
N ARG A 39 -2.78 6.69 6.23
CA ARG A 39 -3.28 5.37 5.82
C ARG A 39 -2.98 5.12 4.36
N PHE A 40 -2.92 3.85 3.96
CA PHE A 40 -3.04 3.51 2.54
C PHE A 40 -4.40 3.97 1.98
N ASN A 41 -4.41 4.28 0.69
CA ASN A 41 -5.53 4.78 -0.07
C ASN A 41 -5.79 3.92 -1.30
N ASP A 42 -5.43 4.37 -2.50
CA ASP A 42 -5.55 3.58 -3.72
C ASP A 42 -4.32 2.69 -3.92
N GLY A 43 -4.52 1.52 -4.52
CA GLY A 43 -3.43 0.66 -4.94
C GLY A 43 -3.86 -0.25 -6.09
N ARG A 44 -2.86 -0.84 -6.76
CA ARG A 44 -3.06 -1.81 -7.85
C ARG A 44 -1.81 -2.69 -8.03
N ALA A 45 -1.98 -3.80 -8.72
CA ALA A 45 -0.86 -4.50 -9.33
C ALA A 45 -0.32 -3.68 -10.52
N ALA A 46 0.99 -3.46 -10.56
CA ALA A 46 1.72 -2.97 -11.72
C ALA A 46 1.83 -4.08 -12.78
N PRO A 47 2.09 -3.76 -14.07
CA PRO A 47 2.29 -4.77 -15.11
C PRO A 47 3.39 -5.78 -14.80
N SER A 48 4.41 -5.38 -14.03
CA SER A 48 5.47 -6.27 -13.54
C SER A 48 5.02 -7.24 -12.44
N GLY A 49 3.76 -7.19 -12.01
CA GLY A 49 3.19 -8.04 -10.96
C GLY A 49 3.48 -7.58 -9.54
N HIS A 50 4.13 -6.43 -9.35
CA HIS A 50 4.33 -5.83 -8.03
C HIS A 50 3.06 -5.10 -7.57
N PHE A 51 2.72 -5.21 -6.30
CA PHE A 51 1.65 -4.39 -5.72
C PHE A 51 2.19 -3.02 -5.37
N VAL A 52 1.48 -1.97 -5.80
CA VAL A 52 1.79 -0.58 -5.46
C VAL A 52 0.58 0.04 -4.78
N ALA A 53 0.81 0.76 -3.69
CA ALA A 53 -0.23 1.48 -2.97
C ALA A 53 0.25 2.88 -2.55
N GLY A 54 -0.63 3.84 -2.68
CA GLY A 54 -0.44 5.20 -2.23
C GLY A 54 -0.95 5.41 -0.81
N THR A 55 -0.34 6.32 -0.07
CA THR A 55 -0.88 6.78 1.22
C THR A 55 -1.60 8.12 1.10
N ARG A 56 -2.39 8.45 2.13
CA ARG A 56 -2.94 9.78 2.32
C ARG A 56 -2.95 10.13 3.79
N ASN A 57 -2.65 11.39 4.10
CA ASN A 57 -2.85 11.92 5.42
C ASN A 57 -4.28 12.49 5.54
N GLY A 58 -5.13 11.84 6.34
CA GLY A 58 -6.50 12.27 6.55
C GLY A 58 -6.64 13.68 7.15
N ALA A 59 -5.58 14.20 7.78
CA ALA A 59 -5.52 15.56 8.30
C ALA A 59 -5.51 16.65 7.22
N LYS A 60 -4.94 16.34 6.04
CA LYS A 60 -4.49 17.35 5.07
C LYS A 60 -3.60 18.45 5.69
N LEU A 61 -2.83 18.10 6.72
CA LEU A 61 -1.88 18.97 7.42
C LEU A 61 -0.56 18.22 7.56
N GLY A 62 0.56 18.86 7.25
CA GLY A 62 1.88 18.21 7.24
C GLY A 62 2.13 17.40 5.98
N ASP A 63 2.81 16.26 6.11
CA ASP A 63 3.42 15.53 4.99
C ASP A 63 2.42 15.01 3.95
N GLN A 64 2.90 14.91 2.71
CA GLN A 64 2.12 14.43 1.57
C GLN A 64 1.96 12.91 1.62
N GLY A 65 0.99 12.39 0.86
CA GLY A 65 0.93 10.97 0.57
C GLY A 65 2.10 10.52 -0.30
N GLN A 66 2.50 9.28 -0.12
CA GLN A 66 3.65 8.68 -0.80
C GLN A 66 3.19 7.38 -1.48
N PHE A 67 3.67 7.12 -2.70
CA PHE A 67 3.47 5.83 -3.35
C PHE A 67 4.54 4.84 -2.87
N TYR A 68 4.13 3.62 -2.58
CA TYR A 68 5.00 2.53 -2.14
C TYR A 68 4.80 1.30 -3.01
N GLN A 69 5.91 0.66 -3.36
CA GLN A 69 5.89 -0.68 -3.94
C GLN A 69 6.15 -1.72 -2.84
N LEU A 70 5.31 -2.75 -2.79
CA LEU A 70 5.51 -3.91 -1.93
C LEU A 70 6.55 -4.85 -2.56
N THR A 71 7.61 -5.15 -1.80
CA THR A 71 8.73 -6.03 -2.20
C THR A 71 8.48 -7.47 -1.76
N GLU A 72 9.05 -8.44 -2.48
CA GLU A 72 8.82 -9.87 -2.23
C GLU A 72 9.16 -10.33 -0.79
N ASN A 73 9.99 -9.56 -0.08
CA ASN A 73 10.38 -9.81 1.30
C ASN A 73 9.40 -9.21 2.34
N GLY A 74 8.23 -8.72 1.91
CA GLY A 74 7.24 -8.13 2.80
C GLY A 74 7.63 -6.72 3.30
N GLN A 75 8.34 -5.95 2.48
CA GLN A 75 8.68 -4.56 2.81
C GLN A 75 8.01 -3.60 1.83
N THR A 76 7.93 -2.32 2.20
CA THR A 76 7.46 -1.26 1.30
C THR A 76 8.59 -0.31 0.98
N ASN A 77 8.84 -0.10 -0.32
CA ASN A 77 9.84 0.85 -0.80
C ASN A 77 9.11 2.09 -1.34
N PRO A 78 9.50 3.32 -0.94
CA PRO A 78 8.94 4.53 -1.50
C PRO A 78 9.32 4.66 -2.98
N MET A 79 8.35 5.05 -3.79
CA MET A 79 8.54 5.39 -5.20
C MET A 79 8.87 6.88 -5.35
N PRO A 80 9.46 7.33 -6.48
CA PRO A 80 9.83 8.73 -6.64
C PRO A 80 8.66 9.72 -6.72
N MET A 81 7.42 9.23 -6.76
CA MET A 81 6.19 10.04 -6.90
C MET A 81 5.48 10.20 -5.56
N TYR A 82 4.93 11.39 -5.30
CA TYR A 82 4.17 11.72 -4.11
C TYR A 82 3.01 12.66 -4.46
N ALA A 83 1.95 12.67 -3.65
CA ALA A 83 0.78 13.53 -3.82
C ALA A 83 0.01 13.68 -2.50
N TRP A 84 -0.69 14.80 -2.30
CA TRP A 84 -1.49 15.05 -1.08
C TRP A 84 -2.46 13.91 -0.70
N ALA A 85 -3.12 13.37 -1.72
CA ALA A 85 -3.78 12.09 -1.63
C ALA A 85 -3.35 11.31 -2.85
N CYS A 86 -2.63 10.20 -2.62
CA CYS A 86 -2.31 9.27 -3.67
C CYS A 86 -3.59 8.54 -4.10
N CYS A 87 -4.21 9.06 -5.15
CA CYS A 87 -5.36 8.49 -5.85
C CYS A 87 -4.98 8.24 -7.31
N TYR A 88 -5.72 7.40 -8.02
CA TYR A 88 -5.59 7.17 -9.47
C TYR A 88 -4.15 6.80 -9.89
N LEU A 89 -3.82 5.52 -9.75
CA LEU A 89 -2.51 5.02 -10.13
C LEU A 89 -2.47 4.62 -11.62
N ALA A 90 -1.91 5.47 -12.49
CA ALA A 90 -1.52 5.10 -13.85
C ALA A 90 -0.02 4.83 -13.88
N ILE A 91 0.36 3.56 -13.72
CA ILE A 91 1.76 3.12 -13.88
C ILE A 91 1.88 2.58 -15.30
N GLN A 92 2.79 3.16 -16.09
CA GLN A 92 3.17 2.65 -17.40
C GLN A 92 4.07 1.42 -17.24
#